data_AF-A0A453J8U5-F1
#
_entry.id   AF-A0A453J8U5-F1
#
_cell.length_a   1.000
_cell.length_b   1.000
_cell.length_c   1.000
_cell.angle_alpha   90.00
_cell.angle_beta   90.00
_cell.angle_gamma   90.00
#
_symmetry.space_group_name_H-M   'P 1'
#
loop_
_entity.id
_entity.type
_entity.pdbx_description
1 polymer ?
#
loop_
_entity_poly.entity_id
_entity_poly.type
_entity_poly.pdbx_seq_one_letter_code
_entity_poly.pdbx_strand_id
1 'polypeptide(L)'
;AGQVYGVPLSGSLLIKPGVYPEQRPCNEDSRRKWAEALAQPNKRLRLLSEHVPHGYRRKSLFDVLTRCNVPLLRATWFVKVTYLNQPQVRPTSSSISTGASDNQRSNQWTKDVVEYLQQLLDEFNLKEAHPSFKEQPSAG
;
A
#
# COMPACT_ATOMS: atom_id res chain seq x y z
N ALA A 1 -18.65 5.06 21.61
CA ALA A 1 -19.09 6.06 20.62
C ALA A 1 -18.79 5.50 19.23
N GLY A 2 -19.82 5.22 18.45
CA GLY A 2 -19.69 4.66 17.10
C GLY A 2 -19.18 5.74 16.15
N GLN A 3 -18.06 5.47 15.49
CA GLN A 3 -17.52 6.36 14.47
C GLN A 3 -18.53 6.43 13.31
N VAL A 4 -19.00 7.63 12.98
CA VAL A 4 -19.89 7.83 11.84
C VAL A 4 -19.11 7.52 10.56
N TYR A 5 -19.58 6.56 9.78
CA TYR A 5 -18.98 6.22 8.49
C TYR A 5 -19.01 7.45 7.56
N GLY A 6 -17.93 7.68 6.83
CA GLY A 6 -17.83 8.77 5.85
C GLY A 6 -17.13 10.05 6.34
N VAL A 7 -16.92 10.19 7.65
CA VAL A 7 -16.11 11.30 8.19
C VAL A 7 -14.62 10.90 8.15
N PRO A 8 -13.74 11.72 7.54
CA PRO A 8 -12.30 11.46 7.57
C PRO A 8 -11.75 11.37 8.99
N LEU A 9 -10.79 10.47 9.20
CA LEU A 9 -10.03 10.43 10.44
C LEU A 9 -9.10 11.66 10.48
N SER A 10 -9.24 12.48 11.52
CA SER A 10 -8.44 13.69 11.70
C SER A 10 -8.14 13.94 13.18
N GLY A 11 -7.11 14.73 13.47
CA GLY A 11 -6.81 15.16 14.85
C GLY A 11 -6.50 14.01 15.79
N SER A 12 -7.11 14.05 16.98
CA SER A 12 -6.88 13.07 18.04
C SER A 12 -7.28 11.64 17.66
N LEU A 13 -8.12 11.46 16.63
CA LEU A 13 -8.49 10.14 16.12
C LEU A 13 -7.34 9.42 15.42
N LEU A 14 -6.35 10.16 14.90
CA LEU A 14 -5.18 9.57 14.24
C LEU A 14 -4.13 9.05 15.23
N ILE A 15 -4.17 9.52 16.47
CA ILE A 15 -3.20 9.13 17.52
C ILE A 15 -3.80 8.17 18.55
N LYS A 16 -5.12 7.95 18.49
CA LYS A 16 -5.82 7.07 19.42
C LYS A 16 -5.68 5.61 18.99
N PRO A 17 -5.13 4.72 19.86
CA PRO A 17 -5.06 3.29 19.57
C PRO A 17 -6.44 2.70 19.29
N GLY A 18 -6.50 1.74 18.36
CA GLY A 18 -7.73 1.00 18.05
C GLY A 18 -8.77 1.74 17.18
N VAL A 19 -8.47 2.94 16.70
CA VAL A 19 -9.34 3.64 15.71
C VAL A 19 -9.24 3.01 14.32
N TYR A 20 -8.06 2.47 13.98
CA TYR A 20 -7.82 1.71 12.76
C TYR A 20 -6.91 0.51 13.08
N PRO A 21 -6.89 -0.53 12.23
CA PRO A 21 -6.05 -1.71 12.42
C PRO A 21 -4.57 -1.35 12.54
N GLU A 22 -3.88 -1.90 13.53
CA GLU A 22 -2.45 -1.70 13.72
C GLU A 22 -1.62 -2.73 12.94
N GLN A 23 -0.50 -2.30 12.37
CA GLN A 23 0.44 -3.19 11.71
C GLN A 23 1.35 -3.91 12.71
N ARG A 24 1.56 -5.21 12.51
CA ARG A 24 2.35 -6.07 13.39
C ARG A 24 3.54 -6.71 12.67
N PRO A 25 4.64 -6.95 13.40
CA PRO A 25 5.72 -7.84 12.97
C PRO A 25 5.21 -9.20 12.49
N CYS A 26 5.72 -9.67 11.35
CA CYS A 26 5.42 -11.00 10.82
C CYS A 26 6.54 -11.47 9.89
N ASN A 27 6.74 -12.79 9.81
CA ASN A 27 7.67 -13.40 8.86
C ASN A 27 7.13 -13.34 7.41
N GLU A 28 8.00 -13.62 6.44
CA GLU A 28 7.64 -13.55 5.01
C GLU A 28 6.51 -14.49 4.61
N ASP A 29 6.50 -15.72 5.12
CA ASP A 29 5.46 -16.69 4.78
C ASP A 29 4.09 -16.27 5.27
N SER A 30 4.02 -15.74 6.49
CA SER A 30 2.77 -15.23 7.07
C SER A 30 2.32 -13.99 6.32
N ARG A 31 3.25 -13.12 5.94
CA ARG A 31 2.98 -11.91 5.16
C ARG A 31 2.40 -12.26 3.78
N ARG A 32 2.99 -13.24 3.09
CA ARG A 32 2.52 -13.76 1.79
C ARG A 32 1.12 -14.37 1.91
N LYS A 33 0.91 -15.29 2.87
CA LYS A 33 -0.40 -15.92 3.11
C LYS A 33 -1.48 -14.89 3.47
N TRP A 34 -1.12 -13.86 4.22
CA TRP A 34 -2.04 -12.77 4.56
C TRP A 34 -2.47 -11.99 3.31
N ALA A 35 -1.53 -11.70 2.40
CA ALA A 35 -1.84 -11.02 1.13
C ALA A 35 -2.74 -11.86 0.21
N GLU A 36 -2.47 -13.16 0.10
CA GLU A 36 -3.36 -14.10 -0.62
C GLU A 36 -4.76 -14.09 -0.02
N ALA A 37 -4.86 -14.12 1.32
CA ALA A 37 -6.13 -14.03 2.03
C ALA A 37 -6.81 -12.65 1.85
N LEU A 38 -6.03 -11.58 1.67
CA LEU A 38 -6.56 -10.27 1.31
C LEU A 38 -7.18 -10.28 -0.09
N ALA A 39 -6.69 -11.08 -1.04
CA ALA A 39 -7.33 -11.20 -2.36
C ALA A 39 -8.69 -11.92 -2.30
N GLN A 40 -8.90 -12.81 -1.32
CA GLN A 40 -10.10 -13.63 -1.23
C GLN A 40 -11.36 -12.81 -0.81
N PRO A 41 -12.43 -12.79 -1.62
CA PRO A 41 -13.63 -12.00 -1.34
C PRO A 41 -14.43 -12.52 -0.13
N ASN A 42 -14.40 -13.83 0.13
CA ASN A 42 -15.06 -14.48 1.27
C ASN A 42 -14.31 -14.27 2.60
N LYS A 43 -13.01 -13.89 2.57
CA LYS A 43 -12.25 -13.63 3.78
C LYS A 43 -12.64 -12.27 4.37
N ARG A 44 -13.25 -12.25 5.55
CA ARG A 44 -13.70 -11.01 6.20
C ARG A 44 -12.53 -10.10 6.57
N LEU A 45 -12.64 -8.80 6.25
CA LEU A 45 -11.64 -7.79 6.63
C LEU A 45 -11.46 -7.68 8.15
N ARG A 46 -12.53 -7.89 8.93
CA ARG A 46 -12.45 -7.92 10.40
C ARG A 46 -11.43 -8.94 10.89
N LEU A 47 -11.42 -10.16 10.33
CA LEU A 47 -10.45 -11.19 10.71
C LEU A 47 -9.02 -10.82 10.27
N LEU A 48 -8.88 -10.23 9.07
CA LEU A 48 -7.57 -9.78 8.57
C LEU A 48 -7.00 -8.61 9.39
N SER A 49 -7.86 -7.77 9.97
CA SER A 49 -7.48 -6.59 10.74
C SER A 49 -6.78 -6.90 12.06
N GLU A 50 -6.96 -8.12 12.59
CA GLU A 50 -6.32 -8.55 13.84
C GLU A 50 -4.80 -8.70 13.69
N HIS A 51 -4.32 -8.97 12.47
CA HIS A 51 -2.93 -9.30 12.17
C HIS A 51 -2.48 -8.67 10.86
N VAL A 52 -2.62 -7.36 10.71
CA VAL A 52 -2.15 -6.66 9.51
C VAL A 52 -0.62 -6.68 9.48
N PRO A 53 0.03 -7.17 8.40
CA PRO A 53 1.48 -7.24 8.33
C PRO A 53 2.11 -5.85 8.15
N HIS A 54 3.15 -5.57 8.92
CA HIS A 54 4.07 -4.47 8.66
C HIS A 54 4.98 -4.75 7.44
N GLY A 55 5.68 -3.71 6.97
CA GLY A 55 6.75 -3.82 5.98
C GLY A 55 6.35 -3.64 4.52
N TYR A 56 5.05 -3.55 4.20
CA TYR A 56 4.59 -3.13 2.88
C TYR A 56 4.67 -1.62 2.73
N ARG A 57 5.59 -1.13 1.88
CA ARG A 57 5.78 0.30 1.58
C ARG A 57 6.24 0.51 0.14
N ARG A 58 5.85 1.64 -0.46
CA ARG A 58 6.24 2.03 -1.84
C ARG A 58 5.95 0.88 -2.81
N LYS A 59 6.89 0.56 -3.72
CA LYS A 59 6.79 -0.53 -4.71
C LYS A 59 6.26 -1.84 -4.12
N SER A 60 6.75 -2.27 -2.95
CA SER A 60 6.33 -3.55 -2.34
C SER A 60 4.83 -3.63 -1.98
N LEU A 61 4.21 -2.49 -1.64
CA LEU A 61 2.77 -2.42 -1.38
C LEU A 61 2.00 -2.60 -2.69
N PHE A 62 2.40 -1.92 -3.74
CA PHE A 62 1.71 -2.02 -5.02
C PHE A 62 1.92 -3.38 -5.68
N ASP A 63 3.15 -3.91 -5.63
CA ASP A 63 3.48 -5.24 -6.16
C ASP A 63 2.62 -6.34 -5.54
N VAL A 64 2.36 -6.29 -4.23
CA VAL A 64 1.50 -7.31 -3.62
C VAL A 64 0.03 -7.15 -4.04
N LEU A 65 -0.45 -5.91 -4.16
CA LEU A 65 -1.83 -5.64 -4.56
C LEU A 65 -2.08 -6.08 -6.01
N THR A 66 -1.13 -5.83 -6.90
CA THR A 66 -1.24 -6.18 -8.33
C THR A 66 -1.00 -7.68 -8.56
N ARG A 67 0.06 -8.26 -7.99
CA ARG A 67 0.40 -9.69 -8.20
C ARG A 67 -0.64 -10.64 -7.60
N CYS A 68 -1.22 -10.30 -6.45
CA CYS A 68 -2.29 -11.11 -5.86
C CYS A 68 -3.68 -10.78 -6.44
N ASN A 69 -3.78 -9.83 -7.36
CA ASN A 69 -5.04 -9.38 -7.96
C ASN A 69 -6.09 -8.99 -6.89
N VAL A 70 -5.67 -8.17 -5.91
CA VAL A 70 -6.53 -7.80 -4.78
C VAL A 70 -7.68 -6.92 -5.27
N PRO A 71 -8.95 -7.23 -4.93
CA PRO A 71 -10.10 -6.42 -5.33
C PRO A 71 -9.98 -4.97 -4.85
N LEU A 72 -10.39 -4.00 -5.69
CA LEU A 72 -10.19 -2.56 -5.47
C LEU A 72 -10.56 -2.11 -4.05
N LEU A 73 -11.75 -2.46 -3.55
CA LEU A 73 -12.20 -2.05 -2.22
C LEU A 73 -11.28 -2.53 -1.09
N ARG A 74 -10.73 -3.74 -1.23
CA ARG A 74 -9.85 -4.37 -0.24
C ARG A 74 -8.43 -3.80 -0.35
N ALA A 75 -7.98 -3.51 -1.57
CA ALA A 75 -6.75 -2.78 -1.82
C ALA A 75 -6.80 -1.37 -1.21
N THR A 76 -7.87 -0.61 -1.45
CA THR A 76 -8.08 0.72 -0.85
C THR A 76 -8.07 0.66 0.68
N TRP A 77 -8.74 -0.33 1.27
CA TRP A 77 -8.70 -0.54 2.72
C TRP A 77 -7.28 -0.76 3.21
N PHE A 78 -6.51 -1.64 2.58
CA PHE A 78 -5.14 -1.95 3.02
C PHE A 78 -4.17 -0.79 2.83
N VAL A 79 -4.31 -0.03 1.73
CA VAL A 79 -3.58 1.23 1.52
C VAL A 79 -3.85 2.20 2.67
N LYS A 80 -5.13 2.46 2.98
CA LYS A 80 -5.49 3.35 4.09
C LYS A 80 -4.85 2.90 5.41
N VAL A 81 -4.96 1.62 5.74
CA VAL A 81 -4.32 1.06 6.95
C VAL A 81 -2.81 1.30 6.94
N THR A 82 -2.14 1.03 5.82
CA THR A 82 -0.68 1.18 5.70
C THR A 82 -0.23 2.63 5.89
N TYR A 83 -0.88 3.59 5.26
CA TYR A 83 -0.51 5.00 5.39
C TYR A 83 -0.92 5.61 6.74
N LEU A 84 -2.02 5.13 7.34
CA LEU A 84 -2.41 5.50 8.70
C LEU A 84 -1.38 5.04 9.75
N ASN A 85 -0.74 3.88 9.52
CA ASN A 85 0.30 3.32 10.39
C ASN A 85 1.71 3.85 10.13
N GLN A 86 1.91 4.76 9.17
CA GLN A 86 3.23 5.36 9.00
C GLN A 86 3.56 6.24 10.21
N PRO A 87 4.77 6.11 10.79
CA PRO A 87 5.19 6.97 11.88
C PRO A 87 5.10 8.41 11.41
N GLN A 88 4.23 9.19 12.04
CA GLN A 88 4.17 10.62 11.81
C GLN A 88 5.54 11.17 12.17
N VAL A 89 6.20 11.83 11.22
CA VAL A 89 7.41 12.61 11.53
C VAL A 89 6.95 13.63 12.56
N ARG A 90 7.32 13.42 13.83
CA ARG A 90 6.97 14.36 14.90
C ARG A 90 7.53 15.72 14.48
N PRO A 91 6.70 16.78 14.39
CA PRO A 91 7.24 18.12 14.33
C PRO A 91 8.09 18.29 15.57
N THR A 92 9.37 18.58 15.38
CA THR A 92 10.24 19.03 16.46
C THR A 92 9.64 20.32 16.98
N SER A 93 8.97 20.23 18.14
CA SER A 93 8.58 21.31 19.05
C SER A 93 8.57 22.71 18.45
N SER A 94 7.63 22.94 17.53
CA SER A 94 7.16 24.26 17.13
C SER A 94 5.83 24.05 16.41
N SER A 95 4.85 24.90 16.70
CA SER A 95 3.45 24.72 16.35
C SER A 95 3.23 24.36 14.88
N ILE A 96 2.87 23.11 14.59
CA ILE A 96 2.37 22.74 13.27
C ILE A 96 0.98 22.16 13.45
N SER A 97 0.02 22.87 12.86
CA SER A 97 -1.39 22.52 12.82
C SER A 97 -1.58 21.10 12.29
N THR A 98 -2.56 20.40 12.86
CA THR A 98 -2.97 19.04 12.48
C THR A 98 -3.09 18.85 10.96
N GLY A 99 -3.55 19.89 10.24
CA GLY A 99 -3.71 19.86 8.78
C GLY A 99 -2.42 19.71 7.98
N ALA A 100 -1.26 20.13 8.48
CA ALA A 100 0.00 19.96 7.75
C ALA A 100 0.49 18.50 7.74
N SER A 101 0.13 17.72 8.77
CA SER A 101 0.50 16.30 8.85
C SER A 101 -0.33 15.42 7.92
N ASP A 102 -1.61 15.74 7.73
CA ASP A 102 -2.51 15.07 6.78
C ASP A 102 -2.09 15.35 5.32
N ASN A 103 -1.68 16.59 5.04
CA ASN A 103 -1.11 16.96 3.75
C ASN A 103 0.16 16.16 3.43
N GLN A 104 1.04 15.95 4.42
CA GLN A 104 2.27 15.19 4.20
C GLN A 104 2.03 13.73 3.82
N ARG A 105 1.09 13.06 4.50
CA ARG A 105 0.72 11.67 4.19
C ARG A 105 0.12 11.55 2.79
N SER A 106 -0.77 12.48 2.44
CA SER A 106 -1.41 12.55 1.14
C SER A 106 -0.37 12.79 0.03
N ASN A 107 0.57 13.71 0.25
CA ASN A 107 1.68 13.97 -0.66
C ASN A 107 2.59 12.75 -0.84
N GLN A 108 2.90 12.02 0.24
CA GLN A 108 3.71 10.81 0.15
C GLN A 108 3.00 9.71 -0.62
N TRP A 109 1.70 9.49 -0.39
CA TRP A 109 0.89 8.57 -1.18
C TRP A 109 0.95 8.93 -2.68
N THR A 110 0.73 10.20 -3.02
CA THR A 110 0.78 10.64 -4.42
C THR A 110 2.15 10.38 -5.05
N LYS A 111 3.24 10.67 -4.34
CA LYS A 111 4.60 10.38 -4.80
C LYS A 111 4.81 8.89 -5.04
N ASP A 112 4.47 8.05 -4.08
CA ASP A 112 4.65 6.60 -4.17
C ASP A 112 3.87 6.00 -5.35
N VAL A 113 2.66 6.52 -5.63
CA VAL A 113 1.85 6.10 -6.80
C VAL A 113 2.50 6.53 -8.10
N VAL A 114 2.91 7.80 -8.21
CA VAL A 114 3.56 8.32 -9.43
C VAL A 114 4.85 7.57 -9.73
N GLU A 115 5.69 7.34 -8.72
CA GLU A 115 6.92 6.56 -8.85
C GLU A 115 6.65 5.13 -9.32
N TYR A 116 5.62 4.47 -8.77
CA TYR A 116 5.28 3.11 -9.18
C TYR A 116 4.77 3.05 -10.63
N LEU A 117 3.89 3.99 -11.02
CA LEU A 117 3.40 4.06 -12.40
C LEU A 117 4.52 4.34 -13.39
N GLN A 118 5.45 5.23 -13.05
CA GLN A 118 6.62 5.49 -13.89
C GLN A 118 7.46 4.22 -14.09
N GLN A 119 7.74 3.48 -13.01
CA GLN A 119 8.45 2.20 -13.11
C GLN A 119 7.74 1.20 -14.03
N LEU A 120 6.42 1.08 -13.94
CA LEU A 120 5.66 0.19 -14.82
C LEU A 120 5.76 0.61 -16.29
N LEU A 121 5.71 1.91 -16.58
CA LEU A 121 5.86 2.43 -17.94
C LEU A 121 7.27 2.20 -18.48
N ASP A 122 8.30 2.42 -17.67
CA ASP A 122 9.69 2.17 -18.05
C ASP A 122 9.92 0.68 -18.35
N GLU A 123 9.42 -0.21 -17.48
CA GLU A 123 9.47 -1.67 -17.68
C GLU A 123 8.72 -2.10 -18.96
N PHE A 124 7.59 -1.45 -19.28
CA PHE A 124 6.82 -1.71 -20.49
C PHE A 124 7.58 -1.30 -21.76
N ASN A 125 8.11 -0.06 -21.79
CA ASN A 125 8.85 0.47 -22.94
C ASN A 125 10.12 -0.33 -23.25
N LEU A 126 10.82 -0.81 -22.22
CA LEU A 126 12.00 -1.67 -22.38
C LEU A 126 11.66 -3.03 -23.00
N LYS A 127 10.45 -3.56 -22.71
CA LYS A 127 9.99 -4.84 -23.25
C LYS A 127 9.61 -4.75 -24.73
N GLU A 128 9.13 -3.59 -25.19
CA GLU A 128 8.82 -3.36 -26.61
C GLU A 128 10.09 -3.18 -27.47
N ALA A 129 11.20 -2.71 -26.90
CA ALA A 129 12.46 -2.53 -27.60
C ALA A 129 13.21 -3.83 -27.94
N HIS A 130 12.70 -5.01 -27.53
CA HIS A 130 13.23 -6.33 -27.87
C HIS A 130 12.31 -7.10 -28.86
N PRO A 131 12.18 -6.68 -30.14
CA PRO A 131 11.72 -7.60 -31.17
C PRO A 131 12.86 -8.54 -31.59
N SER A 132 12.54 -9.83 -31.59
CA SER A 132 13.38 -10.95 -32.01
C SER A 132 14.03 -10.73 -33.39
N PHE A 133 15.32 -10.40 -33.42
CA PHE A 133 16.20 -10.68 -34.56
C PHE A 133 17.18 -11.77 -34.15
N LYS A 134 16.74 -13.02 -34.29
CA LYS A 134 17.65 -14.12 -34.60
C LYS A 134 17.35 -14.54 -36.03
N GLU A 135 18.01 -13.88 -36.97
CA GLU A 135 18.26 -14.49 -38.27
C GLU A 135 18.98 -15.83 -38.02
N GLN A 136 18.34 -16.93 -38.38
CA GLN A 136 19.03 -18.21 -38.51
C GLN A 136 19.93 -18.12 -39.74
N PRO A 137 21.24 -18.43 -39.64
CA PRO A 137 22.05 -18.64 -40.83
C PRO A 137 21.53 -19.89 -41.54
N SER A 138 21.12 -19.74 -42.80
CA SER A 138 20.73 -20.87 -43.65
C SER A 138 21.91 -21.82 -43.80
N ALA A 139 21.65 -23.10 -43.58
CA ALA A 139 22.63 -24.17 -43.75
C ALA A 139 22.89 -24.45 -45.23
N GLY A 140 24.15 -24.78 -45.55
CA GLY A 140 24.55 -25.70 -46.63
C GLY A 140 24.58 -25.11 -48.03
#